data_AF-A0A8B7QB93-F1
#
_entry.id   AF-A0A8B7QB93-F1
#
_cell.length_a   1.000
_cell.length_b   1.000
_cell.length_c   1.000
_cell.angle_alpha   90.00
_cell.angle_beta   90.00
_cell.angle_gamma   90.00
#
_symmetry.space_group_name_H-M   'P 1'
#
loop_
_entity.id
_entity.type
_entity.pdbx_description
1 polymer ?
#
loop_
_entity_poly.entity_id
_entity_poly.type
_entity_poly.pdbx_seq_one_letter_code
_entity_poly.pdbx_strand_id
1 'polypeptide(L)'
;YLAMVIAACVLNFHRALPLFVITVAAIFFVVWDHFMAKYEHRIDEFLSPGRRLLDSHWFWLKWVIWSSLVLGVIFWLIFDTAKLGQQQLVSFGGVIMYIMLLFLFSKHPTKVYWRLVFSGIGLQFLLGLLILRTESGFIAFDWLGKQVQVSSTHLLTASVMSAPAALAVAKLFWPETEAPKITLKNAMKMENGDSRNLLEAATQGASSSISLVASIAVNMIAFLALLSFLNSALSWFGNMFDYPQLSFELICSYIFMPLSFMMGVDWQDSFMVARLIASMTPSRKRDIASGAMRALISGTVACFMTACIAGMLSGTPVDINCLRILENAFNSSLPANTTNVVTCCQSLLSRTVAKGPGEVIPGGNHSLYSLKSCCQLLRPSTLNCSWISNAF
;
A
#
# COMPACT_ATOMS: atom_id res chain seq x y z
N TYR A 1 -11.01 25.09 -26.68
CA TYR A 1 -10.75 24.47 -25.37
C TYR A 1 -9.89 25.36 -24.47
N LEU A 2 -8.64 25.70 -24.83
CA LEU A 2 -7.78 26.55 -23.99
C LEU A 2 -8.40 27.89 -23.58
N ALA A 3 -9.07 28.58 -24.50
CA ALA A 3 -9.80 29.82 -24.18
C ALA A 3 -10.90 29.62 -23.11
N MET A 4 -11.57 28.46 -23.10
CA MET A 4 -12.57 28.11 -22.07
C MET A 4 -11.92 27.83 -20.72
N VAL A 5 -10.76 27.18 -20.70
CA VAL A 5 -9.99 26.92 -19.47
C VAL A 5 -9.54 28.25 -18.86
N ILE A 6 -9.00 29.15 -19.67
CA ILE A 6 -8.56 30.48 -19.24
C ILE A 6 -9.76 31.28 -18.70
N ALA A 7 -10.88 31.31 -19.43
CA ALA A 7 -12.10 31.99 -18.98
C ALA A 7 -12.62 31.45 -17.64
N ALA A 8 -12.65 30.11 -17.47
CA ALA A 8 -13.06 29.48 -16.20
C ALA A 8 -12.10 29.81 -15.04
N CYS A 9 -10.79 29.87 -15.31
CA CYS A 9 -9.78 30.24 -14.31
C CYS A 9 -9.92 31.70 -13.86
N VAL A 10 -10.22 32.61 -14.78
CA VAL A 10 -10.43 34.04 -14.48
C VAL A 10 -11.68 34.26 -13.64
N LEU A 11 -12.76 33.51 -13.89
CA LEU A 11 -14.01 33.66 -13.15
C LEU A 11 -13.95 33.09 -11.72
N ASN A 12 -13.46 31.86 -11.55
CA ASN A 12 -13.40 31.19 -10.25
C ASN A 12 -12.23 30.18 -10.19
N PHE A 13 -11.03 30.67 -9.90
CA PHE A 13 -9.82 29.83 -9.87
C PHE A 13 -9.95 28.62 -8.94
N HIS A 14 -10.52 28.80 -7.75
CA HIS A 14 -10.61 27.73 -6.74
C HIS A 14 -11.47 26.53 -7.20
N ARG A 15 -12.49 26.78 -8.02
CA ARG A 15 -13.33 25.72 -8.61
C ARG A 15 -12.72 25.15 -9.88
N ALA A 16 -11.96 25.96 -10.62
CA ALA A 16 -11.29 25.58 -11.86
C ALA A 16 -9.94 24.84 -11.65
N LEU A 17 -9.44 24.75 -10.41
CA LEU A 17 -8.12 24.18 -10.09
C LEU A 17 -7.89 22.78 -10.71
N PRO A 18 -8.80 21.79 -10.62
CA PRO A 18 -8.58 20.48 -11.23
C PRO A 18 -8.46 20.55 -12.76
N LEU A 19 -9.31 21.34 -13.41
CA LEU A 19 -9.27 21.56 -14.84
C LEU A 19 -7.95 22.22 -15.26
N PHE A 20 -7.50 23.23 -14.51
CA PHE A 20 -6.23 23.89 -14.75
C PHE A 20 -5.04 22.93 -14.62
N VAL A 21 -4.96 22.17 -13.54
CA VAL A 21 -3.86 21.22 -13.30
C VAL A 21 -3.80 20.13 -14.38
N ILE A 22 -4.94 19.53 -14.73
CA ILE A 22 -5.00 18.48 -15.77
C ILE A 22 -4.58 19.04 -17.12
N THR A 23 -5.01 20.24 -17.47
CA THR A 23 -4.69 20.84 -18.77
C THR A 23 -3.24 21.25 -18.89
N VAL A 24 -2.66 21.86 -17.84
CA VAL A 24 -1.22 22.16 -17.80
C VAL A 24 -0.40 20.88 -17.87
N ALA A 25 -0.78 19.83 -17.12
CA ALA A 25 -0.11 18.53 -17.19
C ALA A 25 -0.22 17.89 -18.58
N ALA A 26 -1.39 17.93 -19.22
CA ALA A 26 -1.58 17.38 -20.56
C ALA A 26 -0.71 18.12 -21.60
N ILE A 27 -0.67 19.46 -21.55
CA ILE A 27 0.22 20.25 -22.40
C ILE A 27 1.68 19.90 -22.12
N PHE A 28 2.06 19.80 -20.84
CA PHE A 28 3.41 19.43 -20.43
C PHE A 28 3.81 18.07 -21.01
N PHE A 29 2.97 17.03 -20.88
CA PHE A 29 3.28 15.70 -21.42
C PHE A 29 3.34 15.69 -22.95
N VAL A 30 2.43 16.39 -23.65
CA VAL A 30 2.48 16.49 -25.12
C VAL A 30 3.74 17.21 -25.60
N VAL A 31 4.09 18.32 -24.95
CA VAL A 31 5.32 19.06 -25.25
C VAL A 31 6.55 18.22 -24.93
N TRP A 32 6.54 17.52 -23.79
CA TRP A 32 7.61 16.63 -23.37
C TRP A 32 7.83 15.49 -24.37
N ASP A 33 6.77 14.80 -24.79
CA ASP A 33 6.86 13.71 -25.77
C ASP A 33 7.33 14.20 -27.13
N HIS A 34 6.80 15.34 -27.60
CA HIS A 34 7.27 15.97 -28.83
C HIS A 34 8.74 16.37 -28.75
N PHE A 35 9.17 16.94 -27.62
CA PHE A 35 10.54 17.34 -27.37
C PHE A 35 11.47 16.12 -27.30
N MET A 36 11.09 15.07 -26.57
CA MET A 36 11.85 13.82 -26.47
C MET A 36 12.00 13.17 -27.85
N ALA A 37 10.95 13.12 -28.67
CA ALA A 37 11.03 12.58 -30.02
C ALA A 37 11.91 13.42 -30.96
N LYS A 38 11.88 14.76 -30.84
CA LYS A 38 12.63 15.67 -31.70
C LYS A 38 14.11 15.78 -31.33
N TYR A 39 14.41 15.71 -30.03
CA TYR A 39 15.75 15.93 -29.51
C TYR A 39 16.42 14.66 -28.98
N GLU A 40 15.85 13.46 -29.20
CA GLU A 40 16.43 12.17 -28.77
C GLU A 40 17.94 12.10 -29.08
N HIS A 41 18.31 12.37 -30.34
CA HIS A 41 19.72 12.35 -30.78
C HIS A 41 20.59 13.41 -30.08
N ARG A 42 20.07 14.63 -29.89
CA ARG A 42 20.82 15.70 -29.18
C ARG A 42 20.94 15.44 -27.69
N ILE A 43 19.92 14.86 -27.07
CA ILE A 43 19.91 14.48 -25.65
C ILE A 43 20.93 13.36 -25.43
N ASP A 44 20.98 12.36 -26.30
CA ASP A 44 21.99 11.31 -26.23
C ASP A 44 23.40 11.85 -26.44
N GLU A 45 23.60 12.78 -27.38
CA GLU A 45 24.90 13.40 -27.61
C GLU A 45 25.34 14.27 -26.42
N PHE A 46 24.41 15.04 -25.84
CA PHE A 46 24.61 15.87 -24.65
C PHE A 46 24.87 15.03 -23.38
N LEU A 47 24.16 13.91 -23.23
CA LEU A 47 24.38 12.96 -22.14
C LEU A 47 25.58 12.06 -22.38
N SER A 48 26.11 11.95 -23.61
CA SER A 48 27.25 11.08 -23.93
C SER A 48 28.54 11.37 -23.15
N PRO A 49 28.97 12.64 -22.89
CA PRO A 49 30.12 12.91 -22.04
C PRO A 49 29.84 12.53 -20.57
N GLY A 50 28.64 12.83 -20.08
CA GLY A 50 28.21 12.45 -18.74
C GLY A 50 28.14 10.94 -18.56
N ARG A 51 27.61 10.21 -19.56
CA ARG A 51 27.52 8.75 -19.58
C ARG A 51 28.91 8.12 -19.62
N ARG A 52 29.84 8.65 -20.41
CA ARG A 52 31.24 8.17 -20.43
C ARG A 52 31.95 8.38 -19.09
N LEU A 53 31.76 9.55 -18.46
CA LEU A 53 32.30 9.81 -17.12
C LEU A 53 31.67 8.88 -16.07
N LEU A 54 30.35 8.68 -16.16
CA LEU A 54 29.58 7.80 -15.30
C LEU A 54 30.04 6.36 -15.45
N ASP A 55 30.26 5.88 -16.67
CA ASP A 55 30.74 4.53 -16.98
C ASP A 55 32.18 4.32 -16.49
N SER A 56 33.04 5.32 -16.64
CA SER A 56 34.42 5.29 -16.15
C SER A 56 34.48 5.18 -14.62
N HIS A 57 33.63 5.92 -13.90
CA HIS A 57 33.58 5.88 -12.44
C HIS A 57 32.52 4.90 -11.91
N TRP A 58 31.84 4.16 -12.79
CA TRP A 58 30.65 3.36 -12.43
C TRP A 58 30.97 2.31 -11.39
N PHE A 59 32.19 1.77 -11.43
CA PHE A 59 32.66 0.83 -10.43
C PHE A 59 32.57 1.45 -9.03
N TRP A 60 33.15 2.62 -8.82
CA TRP A 60 33.14 3.33 -7.54
C TRP A 60 31.75 3.87 -7.19
N LEU A 61 31.07 4.48 -8.17
CA LEU A 61 29.75 5.08 -7.99
C LEU A 61 28.71 4.05 -7.55
N LYS A 62 28.78 2.80 -8.07
CA LYS A 62 27.90 1.71 -7.64
C LYS A 62 28.03 1.44 -6.14
N TRP A 63 29.25 1.32 -5.63
CA TRP A 63 29.48 1.08 -4.21
C TRP A 63 29.04 2.26 -3.36
N VAL A 64 29.26 3.49 -3.81
CA VAL A 64 28.81 4.71 -3.10
C VAL A 64 27.29 4.80 -3.06
N ILE A 65 26.59 4.61 -4.18
CA ILE A 65 25.13 4.63 -4.24
C ILE A 65 24.55 3.55 -3.32
N TRP A 66 25.08 2.33 -3.42
CA TRP A 66 24.63 1.20 -2.60
C TRP A 66 24.87 1.43 -1.11
N SER A 67 26.08 1.85 -0.75
CA SER A 67 26.44 2.17 0.64
C SER A 67 25.58 3.31 1.18
N SER A 68 25.38 4.37 0.40
CA SER A 68 24.53 5.51 0.77
C SER A 68 23.07 5.12 0.95
N LEU A 69 22.52 4.23 0.10
CA LEU A 69 21.13 3.78 0.18
C LEU A 69 20.94 2.90 1.43
N VAL A 70 21.87 1.99 1.69
CA VAL A 70 21.87 1.16 2.90
C VAL A 70 22.01 2.02 4.16
N LEU A 71 22.96 2.95 4.19
CA LEU A 71 23.13 3.88 5.32
C LEU A 71 21.91 4.77 5.50
N GLY A 72 21.29 5.24 4.42
CA GLY A 72 20.06 6.03 4.47
C GLY A 72 18.89 5.25 5.08
N VAL A 73 18.71 3.99 4.68
CA VAL A 73 17.69 3.10 5.26
C VAL A 73 17.99 2.80 6.72
N ILE A 74 19.24 2.52 7.08
CA ILE A 74 19.65 2.27 8.48
C ILE A 74 19.41 3.51 9.34
N PHE A 75 19.85 4.69 8.88
CA PHE A 75 19.66 5.93 9.62
C PHE A 75 18.18 6.27 9.78
N TRP A 76 17.39 6.07 8.71
CA TRP A 76 15.94 6.24 8.77
C TRP A 76 15.29 5.24 9.74
N LEU A 77 15.68 3.97 9.71
CA LEU A 77 15.22 2.95 10.66
C LEU A 77 15.55 3.32 12.10
N ILE A 78 16.76 3.80 12.37
CA ILE A 78 17.17 4.24 13.73
C ILE A 78 16.29 5.41 14.18
N PHE A 79 16.05 6.40 13.32
CA PHE A 79 15.23 7.56 13.65
C PHE A 79 13.75 7.19 13.83
N ASP A 80 13.22 6.28 13.02
CA ASP A 80 11.84 5.80 13.12
C ASP A 80 11.65 4.91 14.35
N THR A 81 12.60 3.99 14.62
CA THR A 81 12.62 3.16 15.84
C THR A 81 12.68 4.01 17.11
N ALA A 82 13.45 5.11 17.09
CA ALA A 82 13.53 6.04 18.21
C ALA A 82 12.21 6.77 18.50
N LYS A 83 11.27 6.81 17.55
CA LYS A 83 9.97 7.49 17.68
C LYS A 83 8.77 6.56 17.81
N LEU A 84 8.78 5.36 17.21
CA LEU A 84 7.54 4.63 16.86
C LEU A 84 7.48 3.15 17.30
N GLY A 85 8.51 2.61 17.97
CA GLY A 85 8.42 1.32 18.69
C GLY A 85 8.77 0.06 17.89
N GLN A 86 8.51 -1.12 18.50
CA GLN A 86 9.08 -2.42 18.10
C GLN A 86 8.45 -3.07 16.85
N GLN A 87 7.24 -2.66 16.44
CA GLN A 87 6.46 -3.36 15.40
C GLN A 87 6.94 -3.07 13.98
N GLN A 88 7.40 -1.86 13.68
CA GLN A 88 7.92 -1.50 12.35
C GLN A 88 9.23 -2.24 12.00
N LEU A 89 10.03 -2.58 13.02
CA LEU A 89 11.20 -3.45 12.88
C LEU A 89 10.79 -4.86 12.42
N VAL A 90 9.63 -5.35 12.87
CA VAL A 90 9.08 -6.64 12.42
C VAL A 90 8.72 -6.57 10.94
N SER A 91 8.08 -5.49 10.47
CA SER A 91 7.81 -5.30 9.03
C SER A 91 9.10 -5.27 8.19
N PHE A 92 10.15 -4.58 8.66
CA PHE A 92 11.44 -4.55 7.97
C PHE A 92 12.09 -5.95 7.92
N GLY A 93 12.07 -6.67 9.05
CA GLY A 93 12.48 -8.07 9.12
C GLY A 93 11.67 -8.97 8.19
N GLY A 94 10.37 -8.69 8.03
CA GLY A 94 9.47 -9.35 7.10
C GLY A 94 9.92 -9.23 5.65
N VAL A 95 10.29 -8.03 5.19
CA VAL A 95 10.83 -7.82 3.83
C VAL A 95 12.07 -8.70 3.60
N ILE A 96 13.02 -8.67 4.54
CA ILE A 96 14.26 -9.47 4.45
C ILE A 96 13.93 -10.97 4.41
N MET A 97 13.03 -11.42 5.28
CA MET A 97 12.67 -12.84 5.35
C MET A 97 11.88 -13.31 4.13
N TYR A 98 11.02 -12.48 3.53
CA TYR A 98 10.39 -12.79 2.24
C TYR A 98 11.40 -12.89 1.10
N ILE A 99 12.41 -12.01 1.05
CA ILE A 99 13.51 -12.12 0.08
C ILE A 99 14.26 -13.45 0.29
N MET A 100 14.59 -13.79 1.54
CA MET A 100 15.28 -15.05 1.85
C MET A 100 14.45 -16.28 1.49
N LEU A 101 13.15 -16.27 1.77
CA LEU A 101 12.24 -17.36 1.43
C LEU A 101 12.14 -17.53 -0.09
N LEU A 102 11.99 -16.45 -0.85
CA LEU A 102 11.97 -16.50 -2.31
C LEU A 102 13.31 -16.94 -2.90
N PHE A 103 14.43 -16.53 -2.32
CA PHE A 103 15.76 -16.94 -2.74
C PHE A 103 15.99 -18.45 -2.50
N LEU A 104 15.57 -18.95 -1.34
CA LEU A 104 15.68 -20.38 -0.99
C LEU A 104 14.84 -21.26 -1.91
N PHE A 105 13.62 -20.84 -2.25
CA PHE A 105 12.73 -21.57 -3.16
C PHE A 105 12.92 -21.19 -4.64
N SER A 106 13.89 -20.35 -4.97
CA SER A 106 14.19 -19.93 -6.34
C SER A 106 14.67 -21.11 -7.19
N LYS A 107 14.28 -21.15 -8.47
CA LYS A 107 14.73 -22.23 -9.37
C LYS A 107 16.23 -22.15 -9.68
N HIS A 108 16.76 -20.93 -9.79
CA HIS A 108 18.12 -20.66 -10.23
C HIS A 108 18.78 -19.57 -9.35
N PRO A 109 19.08 -19.86 -8.07
CA PRO A 109 19.55 -18.85 -7.11
C PRO A 109 20.88 -18.19 -7.54
N THR A 110 21.74 -18.92 -8.26
CA THR A 110 23.01 -18.39 -8.78
C THR A 110 22.87 -17.44 -9.96
N LYS A 111 21.70 -17.41 -10.62
CA LYS A 111 21.42 -16.54 -11.79
C LYS A 111 20.58 -15.31 -11.43
N VAL A 112 20.38 -15.03 -10.15
CA VAL A 112 19.60 -13.87 -9.68
C VAL A 112 20.36 -12.57 -9.98
N TYR A 113 19.76 -11.71 -10.80
CA TYR A 113 20.26 -10.35 -11.06
C TYR A 113 19.84 -9.41 -9.93
N TRP A 114 20.63 -9.41 -8.84
CA TRP A 114 20.33 -8.65 -7.63
C TRP A 114 20.08 -7.15 -7.84
N ARG A 115 20.75 -6.51 -8.81
CA ARG A 115 20.51 -5.09 -9.14
C ARG A 115 19.03 -4.80 -9.40
N LEU A 116 18.32 -5.70 -10.07
CA LEU A 116 16.90 -5.52 -10.40
C LEU A 116 16.01 -5.71 -9.17
N VAL A 117 16.31 -6.73 -8.36
CA VAL A 117 15.56 -7.03 -7.13
C VAL A 117 15.63 -5.85 -6.16
N PHE A 118 16.85 -5.38 -5.89
CA PHE A 118 17.06 -4.27 -4.96
C PHE A 118 16.60 -2.93 -5.53
N SER A 119 16.74 -2.68 -6.83
CA SER A 119 16.17 -1.49 -7.46
C SER A 119 14.64 -1.50 -7.44
N GLY A 120 14.00 -2.66 -7.60
CA GLY A 120 12.54 -2.78 -7.52
C GLY A 120 12.02 -2.53 -6.11
N ILE A 121 12.63 -3.14 -5.10
CA ILE A 121 12.28 -2.90 -3.69
C ILE A 121 12.58 -1.46 -3.29
N GLY A 122 13.71 -0.90 -3.74
CA GLY A 122 14.05 0.51 -3.52
C GLY A 122 13.05 1.47 -4.16
N LEU A 123 12.61 1.19 -5.40
CA LEU A 123 11.59 1.99 -6.08
C LEU A 123 10.23 1.88 -5.37
N GLN A 124 9.87 0.67 -4.92
CA GLN A 124 8.65 0.41 -4.15
C GLN A 124 8.66 1.17 -2.82
N PHE A 125 9.78 1.14 -2.09
CA PHE A 125 9.95 1.87 -0.84
C PHE A 125 9.92 3.39 -1.05
N LEU A 126 10.61 3.89 -2.08
CA LEU A 126 10.64 5.32 -2.41
C LEU A 126 9.26 5.84 -2.83
N LEU A 127 8.51 5.07 -3.63
CA LEU A 127 7.12 5.37 -3.95
C LEU A 127 6.24 5.35 -2.70
N GLY A 128 6.40 4.33 -1.85
CA GLY A 128 5.69 4.25 -0.58
C GLY A 128 5.96 5.49 0.29
N LEU A 129 7.21 5.90 0.44
CA LEU A 129 7.61 7.06 1.23
C LEU A 129 7.05 8.35 0.63
N LEU A 130 7.17 8.52 -0.70
CA LEU A 130 6.60 9.67 -1.39
C LEU A 130 5.09 9.75 -1.17
N ILE A 131 4.36 8.64 -1.31
CA ILE A 131 2.90 8.66 -1.27
C ILE A 131 2.35 8.71 0.16
N LEU A 132 2.92 7.93 1.09
CA LEU A 132 2.37 7.75 2.44
C LEU A 132 2.98 8.70 3.48
N ARG A 133 4.24 9.12 3.31
CA ARG A 133 4.96 9.94 4.31
C ARG A 133 5.03 11.42 3.94
N THR A 134 5.08 11.77 2.66
CA THR A 134 5.11 13.19 2.25
C THR A 134 3.71 13.79 2.20
N GLU A 135 3.56 15.01 2.69
CA GLU A 135 2.26 15.71 2.74
C GLU A 135 1.67 15.90 1.33
N SER A 136 2.50 16.30 0.37
CA SER A 136 2.08 16.50 -1.02
C SER A 136 1.63 15.20 -1.68
N GLY A 137 2.34 14.09 -1.44
CA GLY A 137 1.98 12.78 -2.00
C GLY A 137 0.67 12.24 -1.39
N PHE A 138 0.49 12.40 -0.08
CA PHE A 138 -0.74 11.98 0.59
C PHE A 138 -1.95 12.77 0.09
N ILE A 139 -1.84 14.10 -0.01
CA ILE A 139 -2.93 14.95 -0.54
C ILE A 139 -3.28 14.58 -1.98
N ALA A 140 -2.28 14.33 -2.83
CA ALA A 140 -2.50 13.96 -4.22
C ALA A 140 -3.24 12.62 -4.34
N PHE A 141 -2.80 11.60 -3.61
CA PHE A 141 -3.44 10.27 -3.64
C PHE A 141 -4.79 10.24 -2.91
N ASP A 142 -4.99 11.06 -1.88
CA ASP A 142 -6.28 11.22 -1.20
C ASP A 142 -7.31 11.90 -2.11
N TRP A 143 -6.89 12.97 -2.80
CA TRP A 143 -7.72 13.60 -3.84
C TRP A 143 -8.07 12.61 -4.95
N LEU A 144 -7.08 11.85 -5.43
CA LEU A 144 -7.29 10.80 -6.44
C LEU A 144 -8.26 9.72 -5.93
N GLY A 145 -8.08 9.24 -4.70
CA GLY A 145 -8.96 8.26 -4.07
C GLY A 145 -10.41 8.74 -3.95
N LYS A 146 -10.61 10.02 -3.59
CA LYS A 146 -11.93 10.66 -3.55
C LYS A 146 -12.61 10.71 -4.92
N GLN A 147 -11.86 10.94 -6.00
CA GLN A 147 -12.43 10.90 -7.37
C GLN A 147 -12.89 9.49 -7.76
N VAL A 148 -12.18 8.46 -7.31
CA VAL A 148 -12.50 7.05 -7.60
C VAL A 148 -13.56 6.49 -6.62
N GLN A 149 -14.02 7.27 -5.63
CA GLN A 149 -14.98 6.85 -4.58
C GLN A 149 -14.58 5.58 -3.81
N VAL A 150 -13.30 5.21 -3.81
CA VAL A 150 -12.79 4.06 -3.06
C VAL A 150 -12.48 4.52 -1.64
N SER A 151 -13.05 3.85 -0.63
CA SER A 151 -12.96 4.20 0.80
C SER A 151 -11.56 4.10 1.42
N SER A 152 -10.53 3.90 0.61
CA SER A 152 -9.16 3.76 1.08
C SER A 152 -8.19 4.13 -0.03
N THR A 153 -7.63 5.34 0.06
CA THR A 153 -6.42 5.81 -0.64
C THR A 153 -5.36 4.71 -0.74
N HIS A 154 -5.23 3.90 0.32
CA HIS A 154 -4.31 2.78 0.45
C HIS A 154 -4.44 1.67 -0.62
N LEU A 155 -5.62 1.46 -1.23
CA LEU A 155 -5.76 0.47 -2.31
C LEU A 155 -5.07 0.94 -3.59
N LEU A 156 -5.21 2.23 -3.93
CA LEU A 156 -4.54 2.82 -5.08
C LEU A 156 -3.03 2.87 -4.87
N THR A 157 -2.58 3.20 -3.65
CA THR A 157 -1.15 3.16 -3.32
C THR A 157 -0.59 1.74 -3.43
N ALA A 158 -1.32 0.74 -2.93
CA ALA A 158 -0.91 -0.66 -2.99
C ALA A 158 -0.80 -1.15 -4.45
N SER A 159 -1.74 -0.79 -5.32
CA SER A 159 -1.68 -1.13 -6.75
C SER A 159 -0.43 -0.55 -7.43
N VAL A 160 -0.11 0.72 -7.19
CA VAL A 160 1.08 1.37 -7.77
C VAL A 160 2.37 0.75 -7.23
N MET A 161 2.44 0.49 -5.93
CA MET A 161 3.60 -0.13 -5.29
C MET A 161 3.80 -1.60 -5.70
N SER A 162 2.74 -2.32 -6.07
CA SER A 162 2.81 -3.72 -6.44
C SER A 162 3.49 -3.95 -7.80
N ALA A 163 3.50 -2.98 -8.71
CA ALA A 163 4.18 -3.10 -10.01
C ALA A 163 5.70 -3.34 -9.88
N PRO A 164 6.48 -2.48 -9.18
CA PRO A 164 7.90 -2.76 -8.94
C PRO A 164 8.13 -3.95 -8.01
N ALA A 165 7.21 -4.22 -7.07
CA ALA A 165 7.28 -5.40 -6.20
C ALA A 165 7.20 -6.70 -7.00
N ALA A 166 6.21 -6.79 -7.90
CA ALA A 166 6.00 -7.95 -8.76
C ALA A 166 7.22 -8.21 -9.66
N LEU A 167 7.84 -7.15 -10.19
CA LEU A 167 9.06 -7.27 -10.97
C LEU A 167 10.22 -7.83 -10.13
N ALA A 168 10.44 -7.28 -8.94
CA ALA A 168 11.51 -7.71 -8.03
C ALA A 168 11.32 -9.18 -7.61
N VAL A 169 10.12 -9.55 -7.17
CA VAL A 169 9.79 -10.88 -6.67
C VAL A 169 9.78 -11.92 -7.80
N ALA A 170 9.22 -11.60 -8.97
CA ALA A 170 9.23 -12.52 -10.10
C ALA A 170 10.66 -12.85 -10.56
N LYS A 171 11.53 -11.85 -10.65
CA LYS A 171 12.92 -12.04 -11.10
C LYS A 171 13.84 -12.62 -10.02
N LEU A 172 13.44 -12.57 -8.75
CA LEU A 172 14.10 -13.28 -7.66
C LEU A 172 13.71 -14.76 -7.63
N PHE A 173 12.41 -15.05 -7.75
CA PHE A 173 11.86 -16.42 -7.67
C PHE A 173 12.11 -17.24 -8.94
N TRP A 174 12.05 -16.58 -10.10
CA TRP A 174 12.32 -17.15 -11.41
C TRP A 174 13.20 -16.22 -12.26
N PRO A 175 14.52 -16.25 -12.06
CA PRO A 175 15.44 -15.38 -12.78
C PRO A 175 15.47 -15.70 -14.27
N GLU A 176 15.62 -14.66 -15.11
CA GLU A 176 15.85 -14.83 -16.54
C GLU A 176 17.20 -15.48 -16.80
N THR A 177 17.21 -16.53 -17.61
CA THR A 177 18.44 -17.20 -18.00
C THR A 177 18.82 -16.94 -19.46
N GLU A 178 17.87 -16.50 -20.26
CA GLU A 178 18.03 -16.25 -21.69
C GLU A 178 18.05 -14.75 -21.98
N ALA A 179 18.69 -14.37 -23.10
CA ALA A 179 18.64 -13.00 -23.56
C ALA A 179 17.22 -12.64 -24.04
N PRO A 180 16.69 -11.47 -23.69
CA PRO A 180 15.36 -11.04 -24.14
C PRO A 180 15.35 -10.91 -25.67
N LYS A 181 14.40 -11.60 -26.32
CA LYS A 181 14.24 -11.58 -27.80
C LYS A 181 13.55 -10.30 -28.31
N ILE A 182 12.95 -9.51 -27.42
CA ILE A 182 12.17 -8.31 -27.77
C ILE A 182 12.97 -7.06 -27.37
N THR A 183 13.26 -6.20 -28.35
CA THR A 183 13.90 -4.90 -28.11
C THR A 183 12.89 -3.88 -27.58
N LEU A 184 13.34 -2.93 -26.77
CA LEU A 184 12.52 -1.87 -26.14
C LEU A 184 11.55 -1.18 -27.13
N LYS A 185 12.02 -0.92 -28.36
CA LYS A 185 11.25 -0.27 -29.44
C LYS A 185 10.05 -1.09 -29.93
N ASN A 186 10.15 -2.42 -29.91
CA ASN A 186 9.09 -3.32 -30.35
C ASN A 186 8.12 -3.63 -29.20
N ALA A 187 8.59 -3.64 -27.95
CA ALA A 187 7.75 -3.86 -26.77
C ALA A 187 6.83 -2.67 -26.45
N MET A 188 7.25 -1.43 -26.77
CA MET A 188 6.42 -0.23 -26.55
C MET A 188 5.43 0.04 -27.68
N LYS A 189 5.47 -0.73 -28.78
CA LYS A 189 4.52 -0.57 -29.88
C LYS A 189 3.20 -1.22 -29.46
N MET A 190 2.31 -0.42 -28.87
CA MET A 190 0.95 -0.87 -28.56
C MET A 190 0.25 -1.31 -29.85
N GLU A 191 -0.41 -2.46 -29.78
CA GLU A 191 -1.27 -2.95 -30.84
C GLU A 191 -2.49 -2.02 -30.95
N ASN A 192 -2.76 -1.48 -32.14
CA ASN A 192 -3.93 -0.65 -32.34
C ASN A 192 -5.17 -1.53 -32.25
N GLY A 193 -6.09 -1.21 -31.34
CA GLY A 193 -7.36 -1.92 -31.23
C GLY A 193 -8.22 -1.75 -32.48
N ASP A 194 -8.98 -2.77 -32.82
CA ASP A 194 -9.85 -2.81 -34.02
C ASP A 194 -11.08 -1.87 -33.93
N SER A 195 -11.27 -1.18 -32.80
CA SER A 195 -12.41 -0.29 -32.58
C SER A 195 -12.34 0.95 -33.45
N ARG A 196 -13.41 1.26 -34.18
CA ARG A 196 -13.47 2.39 -35.11
C ARG A 196 -13.73 3.72 -34.40
N ASN A 197 -14.54 3.70 -33.34
CA ASN A 197 -14.98 4.88 -32.60
C ASN A 197 -14.89 4.66 -31.08
N LEU A 198 -14.82 5.76 -30.31
CA LEU A 198 -14.83 5.72 -28.85
C LEU A 198 -16.03 4.96 -28.27
N LEU A 199 -17.22 5.11 -28.88
CA LEU A 199 -18.43 4.43 -28.43
C LEU A 199 -18.34 2.90 -28.65
N GLU A 200 -17.72 2.47 -29.74
CA GLU A 200 -17.48 1.05 -30.01
C GLU A 200 -16.46 0.48 -29.01
N ALA A 201 -15.38 1.21 -28.73
CA ALA A 201 -14.41 0.83 -27.70
C ALA A 201 -15.07 0.72 -26.30
N ALA A 202 -15.94 1.66 -25.94
CA ALA A 202 -16.72 1.62 -24.70
C ALA A 202 -17.68 0.43 -24.65
N THR A 203 -18.36 0.13 -25.75
CA THR A 203 -19.32 -0.99 -25.87
C THR A 203 -18.59 -2.34 -25.82
N GLN A 204 -17.42 -2.44 -26.45
CA GLN A 204 -16.58 -3.62 -26.40
C GLN A 204 -16.06 -3.87 -24.98
N GLY A 205 -15.59 -2.82 -24.29
CA GLY A 205 -15.20 -2.90 -22.88
C GLY A 205 -16.34 -3.35 -21.97
N ALA A 206 -17.55 -2.82 -22.18
CA ALA A 206 -18.75 -3.24 -21.45
C ALA A 206 -19.10 -4.72 -21.72
N SER A 207 -19.03 -5.15 -22.97
CA SER A 207 -19.34 -6.54 -23.38
C SER A 207 -18.33 -7.54 -22.81
N SER A 208 -17.03 -7.23 -22.88
CA SER A 208 -15.98 -8.04 -22.26
C SER A 208 -16.12 -8.13 -20.74
N SER A 209 -16.68 -7.09 -20.10
CA SER A 209 -16.91 -7.06 -18.65
C SER A 209 -18.01 -8.03 -18.21
N ILE A 210 -19.00 -8.37 -19.07
CA ILE A 210 -20.09 -9.28 -18.71
C ILE A 210 -19.55 -10.65 -18.26
N SER A 211 -18.66 -11.25 -19.05
CA SER A 211 -18.05 -12.55 -18.72
C SER A 211 -17.17 -12.47 -17.47
N LEU A 212 -16.45 -11.36 -17.30
CA LEU A 212 -15.59 -11.13 -16.14
C LEU A 212 -16.41 -11.00 -14.85
N VAL A 213 -17.46 -10.18 -14.83
CA VAL A 213 -18.33 -9.99 -13.67
C VAL A 213 -19.10 -11.27 -13.35
N ALA A 214 -19.65 -11.95 -14.36
CA ALA A 214 -20.32 -13.25 -14.18
C ALA A 214 -19.37 -14.29 -13.56
N SER A 215 -18.13 -14.36 -14.05
CA SER A 215 -17.11 -15.26 -13.50
C SER A 215 -16.79 -14.93 -12.05
N ILE A 216 -16.61 -13.65 -11.71
CA ILE A 216 -16.36 -13.22 -10.32
C ILE A 216 -17.54 -13.61 -9.41
N ALA A 217 -18.78 -13.31 -9.81
CA ALA A 217 -19.97 -13.60 -9.03
C ALA A 217 -20.15 -15.11 -8.78
N VAL A 218 -20.04 -15.93 -9.82
CA VAL A 218 -20.17 -17.39 -9.72
C VAL A 218 -19.06 -17.98 -8.85
N ASN A 219 -17.81 -17.55 -9.03
CA ASN A 219 -16.71 -18.02 -8.20
C ASN A 219 -16.90 -17.61 -6.72
N MET A 220 -17.41 -16.40 -6.45
CA MET A 220 -17.64 -15.93 -5.09
C MET A 220 -18.74 -16.73 -4.38
N ILE A 221 -19.85 -17.02 -5.08
CA ILE A 221 -20.92 -17.88 -4.56
C ILE A 221 -20.40 -19.29 -4.27
N ALA A 222 -19.69 -19.89 -5.23
CA ALA A 222 -19.13 -21.23 -5.08
C ALA A 222 -18.13 -21.29 -3.91
N PHE A 223 -17.28 -20.28 -3.77
CA PHE A 223 -16.29 -20.20 -2.69
C PHE A 223 -16.94 -20.02 -1.31
N LEU A 224 -17.89 -19.09 -1.17
CA LEU A 224 -18.58 -18.87 0.11
C LEU A 224 -19.40 -20.11 0.54
N ALA A 225 -20.06 -20.76 -0.41
CA ALA A 225 -20.77 -22.01 -0.15
C ALA A 225 -19.80 -23.11 0.30
N LEU A 226 -18.67 -23.28 -0.40
CA LEU A 226 -17.64 -24.25 -0.03
C LEU A 226 -17.01 -23.94 1.33
N LEU A 227 -16.76 -22.67 1.64
CA LEU A 227 -16.24 -22.23 2.93
C LEU A 227 -17.21 -22.57 4.06
N SER A 228 -18.52 -22.28 3.89
CA SER A 228 -19.55 -22.67 4.85
C SER A 228 -19.67 -24.18 5.02
N PHE A 229 -19.56 -24.94 3.91
CA PHE A 229 -19.59 -26.39 3.94
C PHE A 229 -18.40 -26.96 4.72
N LEU A 230 -17.18 -26.47 4.45
CA LEU A 230 -15.98 -26.88 5.18
C LEU A 230 -16.04 -26.48 6.65
N ASN A 231 -16.47 -25.26 6.97
CA ASN A 231 -16.64 -24.81 8.35
C ASN A 231 -17.62 -25.70 9.11
N SER A 232 -18.78 -26.02 8.53
CA SER A 232 -19.77 -26.91 9.14
C SER A 232 -19.27 -28.36 9.26
N ALA A 233 -18.58 -28.89 8.25
CA ALA A 233 -18.00 -30.23 8.29
C ALA A 233 -16.90 -30.36 9.36
N LEU A 234 -16.04 -29.36 9.48
CA LEU A 234 -15.01 -29.28 10.52
C LEU A 234 -15.61 -29.07 11.90
N SER A 235 -16.68 -28.28 12.03
CA SER A 235 -17.38 -28.11 13.30
C SER A 235 -18.04 -29.41 13.76
N TRP A 236 -18.66 -30.17 12.83
CA TRP A 236 -19.17 -31.52 13.11
C TRP A 236 -18.05 -32.48 13.54
N PHE A 237 -16.91 -32.47 12.85
CA PHE A 237 -15.74 -33.27 13.22
C PHE A 237 -15.17 -32.85 14.57
N GLY A 238 -15.07 -31.55 14.83
CA GLY A 238 -14.60 -30.98 16.08
C GLY A 238 -15.52 -31.29 17.26
N ASN A 239 -16.84 -31.37 17.03
CA ASN A 239 -17.80 -31.80 18.05
C ASN A 239 -17.57 -33.25 18.51
N MET A 240 -16.98 -34.11 17.68
CA MET A 240 -16.56 -35.46 18.09
C MET A 240 -15.40 -35.46 19.09
N PHE A 241 -14.66 -34.35 19.20
CA PHE A 241 -13.53 -34.12 20.12
C PHE A 241 -13.82 -33.04 21.17
N ASP A 242 -15.11 -32.74 21.44
CA ASP A 242 -15.55 -31.66 22.34
C ASP A 242 -14.99 -30.27 21.99
N TYR A 243 -14.63 -30.04 20.72
CA TYR A 243 -14.12 -28.78 20.20
C TYR A 243 -14.97 -28.26 19.02
N PRO A 244 -16.21 -27.79 19.28
CA PRO A 244 -17.14 -27.36 18.22
C PRO A 244 -16.72 -26.08 17.50
N GLN A 245 -15.73 -25.35 18.04
CA GLN A 245 -15.17 -24.13 17.46
C GLN A 245 -14.21 -24.39 16.28
N LEU A 246 -13.94 -25.67 15.97
CA LEU A 246 -13.11 -26.04 14.82
C LEU A 246 -13.77 -25.56 13.53
N SER A 247 -13.06 -24.71 12.79
CA SER A 247 -13.48 -24.20 11.49
C SER A 247 -12.31 -24.15 10.53
N PHE A 248 -12.57 -24.14 9.23
CA PHE A 248 -11.54 -24.00 8.21
C PHE A 248 -10.80 -22.67 8.38
N GLU A 249 -11.55 -21.61 8.70
CA GLU A 249 -11.00 -20.29 9.00
C GLU A 249 -10.04 -20.31 10.18
N LEU A 250 -10.35 -21.03 11.26
CA LEU A 250 -9.48 -21.17 12.42
C LEU A 250 -8.19 -21.90 12.04
N ILE A 251 -8.28 -23.03 11.33
CA ILE A 251 -7.09 -23.78 10.88
C ILE A 251 -6.20 -22.90 9.99
N CYS A 252 -6.78 -22.22 9.00
CA CYS A 252 -6.02 -21.34 8.12
C CYS A 252 -5.44 -20.14 8.86
N SER A 253 -6.16 -19.57 9.84
CA SER A 253 -5.62 -18.45 10.63
C SER A 253 -4.35 -18.83 11.38
N TYR A 254 -4.25 -20.04 11.95
CA TYR A 254 -3.01 -20.53 12.56
C TYR A 254 -1.89 -20.75 11.53
N ILE A 255 -2.21 -21.22 10.32
CA ILE A 255 -1.21 -21.41 9.24
C ILE A 255 -0.68 -20.06 8.73
N PHE A 256 -1.54 -19.05 8.58
CA PHE A 256 -1.18 -17.74 8.06
C PHE A 256 -0.73 -16.75 9.15
N MET A 257 -0.87 -17.08 10.44
CA MET A 257 -0.44 -16.22 11.56
C MET A 257 1.03 -15.80 11.46
N PRO A 258 2.01 -16.70 11.18
CA PRO A 258 3.40 -16.28 11.02
C PRO A 258 3.56 -15.27 9.87
N LEU A 259 2.85 -15.47 8.76
CA LEU A 259 2.89 -14.56 7.60
C LEU A 259 2.26 -13.20 7.94
N SER A 260 1.18 -13.16 8.71
CA SER A 260 0.54 -11.92 9.13
C SER A 260 1.40 -11.13 10.11
N PHE A 261 1.96 -11.79 11.13
CA PHE A 261 2.83 -11.13 12.12
C PHE A 261 4.06 -10.52 11.44
N MET A 262 4.58 -11.22 10.46
CA MET A 262 5.72 -10.85 9.64
C MET A 262 5.47 -9.66 8.71
N MET A 263 4.21 -9.32 8.42
CA MET A 263 3.85 -8.05 7.80
C MET A 263 3.99 -6.85 8.77
N GLY A 264 4.21 -7.12 10.06
CA GLY A 264 4.30 -6.15 11.17
C GLY A 264 2.96 -5.86 11.83
N VAL A 265 2.03 -6.81 11.78
CA VAL A 265 0.78 -6.75 12.54
C VAL A 265 1.05 -7.20 13.98
N ASP A 266 0.40 -6.55 14.93
CA ASP A 266 0.49 -6.88 16.35
C ASP A 266 0.09 -8.33 16.60
N TRP A 267 0.72 -8.97 17.58
CA TRP A 267 0.46 -10.38 17.89
C TRP A 267 -1.03 -10.68 18.17
N GLN A 268 -1.73 -9.74 18.81
CA GLN A 268 -3.15 -9.86 19.15
C GLN A 268 -4.03 -9.78 17.90
N ASP A 269 -3.72 -8.88 16.98
CA ASP A 269 -4.49 -8.65 15.75
C ASP A 269 -4.07 -9.58 14.60
N SER A 270 -2.88 -10.19 14.70
CA SER A 270 -2.31 -11.06 13.67
C SER A 270 -3.20 -12.26 13.39
N PHE A 271 -3.87 -12.80 14.42
CA PHE A 271 -4.83 -13.89 14.25
C PHE A 271 -6.03 -13.46 13.39
N MET A 272 -6.57 -12.26 13.64
CA MET A 272 -7.70 -11.73 12.89
C MET A 272 -7.31 -11.42 11.43
N VAL A 273 -6.14 -10.81 11.22
CA VAL A 273 -5.62 -10.52 9.88
C VAL A 273 -5.32 -11.81 9.11
N ALA A 274 -4.75 -12.83 9.76
CA ALA A 274 -4.53 -14.14 9.15
C ALA A 274 -5.85 -14.82 8.73
N ARG A 275 -6.91 -14.67 9.52
CA ARG A 275 -8.25 -15.16 9.16
C ARG A 275 -8.80 -14.46 7.92
N LEU A 276 -8.58 -13.15 7.78
CA LEU A 276 -8.96 -12.39 6.58
C LEU A 276 -8.16 -12.82 5.34
N ILE A 277 -6.85 -13.03 5.49
CA ILE A 277 -6.00 -13.56 4.41
C ILE A 277 -6.51 -14.93 3.98
N ALA A 278 -6.85 -15.80 4.94
CA ALA A 278 -7.41 -17.11 4.65
C ALA A 278 -8.72 -17.06 3.87
N SER A 279 -9.65 -16.17 4.27
CA SER A 279 -10.93 -16.02 3.58
C SER A 279 -10.79 -15.37 2.20
N MET A 280 -9.73 -14.58 1.97
CA MET A 280 -9.48 -13.96 0.67
C MET A 280 -8.67 -14.83 -0.30
N THR A 281 -8.02 -15.91 0.16
CA THR A 281 -7.18 -16.74 -0.69
C THR A 281 -8.05 -17.62 -1.61
N PRO A 282 -8.11 -17.34 -2.93
CA PRO A 282 -8.99 -18.09 -3.80
C PRO A 282 -8.41 -19.48 -4.06
N SER A 283 -9.20 -20.53 -3.83
CA SER A 283 -8.86 -21.93 -4.11
C SER A 283 -9.03 -22.31 -5.59
N ARG A 284 -8.64 -21.44 -6.53
CA ARG A 284 -8.58 -21.78 -7.96
C ARG A 284 -7.30 -22.56 -8.26
N LYS A 285 -7.31 -23.86 -7.94
CA LYS A 285 -6.21 -24.80 -8.28
C LYS A 285 -6.44 -25.58 -9.58
N ARG A 286 -7.67 -25.63 -10.09
CA ARG A 286 -7.98 -26.31 -11.36
C ARG A 286 -7.63 -25.34 -12.51
N ASP A 287 -6.82 -25.84 -13.45
CA ASP A 287 -6.39 -25.23 -14.72
C ASP A 287 -5.00 -24.56 -14.76
N ILE A 288 -4.05 -25.00 -13.91
CA ILE A 288 -2.76 -24.31 -13.81
C ILE A 288 -1.59 -25.18 -14.31
N ALA A 289 -1.02 -24.77 -15.45
CA ALA A 289 0.27 -25.24 -15.97
C ALA A 289 1.40 -25.05 -14.94
N SER A 290 2.50 -25.80 -15.06
CA SER A 290 3.63 -25.83 -14.12
C SER A 290 4.22 -24.44 -13.76
N GLY A 291 4.07 -23.44 -14.63
CA GLY A 291 4.49 -22.05 -14.40
C GLY A 291 3.55 -21.22 -13.52
N ALA A 292 2.23 -21.49 -13.52
CA ALA A 292 1.29 -20.58 -12.86
C ALA A 292 1.20 -20.78 -11.33
N MET A 293 1.54 -21.95 -10.79
CA MET A 293 1.71 -22.11 -9.34
C MET A 293 2.87 -21.24 -8.82
N ARG A 294 3.96 -21.15 -9.59
CA ARG A 294 5.11 -20.30 -9.26
C ARG A 294 4.77 -18.82 -9.36
N ALA A 295 3.99 -18.44 -10.38
CA ALA A 295 3.49 -17.08 -10.53
C ALA A 295 2.52 -16.67 -9.41
N LEU A 296 1.71 -17.60 -8.90
CA LEU A 296 0.81 -17.35 -7.77
C LEU A 296 1.59 -17.07 -6.48
N ILE A 297 2.62 -17.89 -6.20
CA ILE A 297 3.50 -17.70 -5.04
C ILE A 297 4.23 -16.35 -5.15
N SER A 298 4.80 -16.04 -6.33
CA SER A 298 5.50 -14.77 -6.55
C SER A 298 4.55 -13.57 -6.40
N GLY A 299 3.33 -13.65 -6.95
CA GLY A 299 2.32 -12.60 -6.79
C GLY A 299 1.89 -12.40 -5.34
N THR A 300 1.67 -13.49 -4.60
CA THR A 300 1.27 -13.43 -3.18
C THR A 300 2.37 -12.79 -2.32
N VAL A 301 3.62 -13.19 -2.53
CA VAL A 301 4.75 -12.61 -1.78
C VAL A 301 4.99 -11.15 -2.19
N ALA A 302 4.76 -10.76 -3.45
CA ALA A 302 4.80 -9.35 -3.87
C ALA A 302 3.76 -8.49 -3.13
N CYS A 303 2.54 -9.00 -2.96
CA CYS A 303 1.51 -8.33 -2.15
C CYS A 303 1.92 -8.22 -0.68
N PHE A 304 2.48 -9.28 -0.08
CA PHE A 304 2.98 -9.23 1.30
C PHE A 304 4.17 -8.28 1.45
N MET A 305 5.07 -8.18 0.46
CA MET A 305 6.14 -7.17 0.46
C MET A 305 5.57 -5.75 0.47
N THR A 306 4.55 -5.47 -0.35
CA THR A 306 3.86 -4.16 -0.33
C THR A 306 3.24 -3.88 1.03
N ALA A 307 2.65 -4.89 1.68
CA ALA A 307 2.09 -4.74 3.01
C ALA A 307 3.16 -4.53 4.09
N CYS A 308 4.31 -5.17 4.02
CA CYS A 308 5.44 -4.88 4.91
C CYS A 308 5.91 -3.44 4.75
N ILE A 309 6.03 -2.93 3.52
CA ILE A 309 6.42 -1.53 3.28
C ILE A 309 5.35 -0.57 3.80
N ALA A 310 4.08 -0.89 3.61
CA ALA A 310 2.99 -0.14 4.23
C ALA A 310 3.11 -0.17 5.76
N GLY A 311 3.40 -1.32 6.38
CA GLY A 311 3.63 -1.46 7.83
C GLY A 311 4.82 -0.64 8.35
N MET A 312 5.95 -0.64 7.64
CA MET A 312 7.09 0.23 7.95
C MET A 312 6.72 1.72 7.90
N LEU A 313 5.92 2.11 6.90
CA LEU A 313 5.51 3.50 6.68
C LEU A 313 4.23 3.89 7.43
N SER A 314 3.58 2.95 8.12
CA SER A 314 2.35 3.15 8.89
C SER A 314 2.60 3.87 10.22
N GLY A 315 3.62 4.73 10.27
CA GLY A 315 3.77 5.76 11.28
C GLY A 315 2.57 6.70 11.22
N THR A 316 1.54 6.31 11.97
CA THR A 316 0.24 6.94 12.24
C THR A 316 -0.01 8.32 11.57
N PRO A 317 -0.51 8.34 10.32
CA PRO A 317 -1.35 9.46 9.88
C PRO A 317 -2.64 9.56 10.73
N VAL A 318 -2.95 8.52 11.52
CA VAL A 318 -4.08 8.50 12.47
C VAL A 318 -3.94 9.61 13.52
N ASP A 319 -2.75 9.91 14.05
CA ASP A 319 -2.62 10.98 15.06
C ASP A 319 -2.83 12.38 14.44
N ILE A 320 -2.39 12.61 13.19
CA ILE A 320 -2.54 13.92 12.50
C ILE A 320 -4.00 14.14 12.05
N ASN A 321 -4.67 13.09 11.56
CA ASN A 321 -6.06 13.20 11.14
C ASN A 321 -6.99 13.26 12.36
N CYS A 322 -6.71 12.50 13.42
CA CYS A 322 -7.47 12.60 14.66
C CYS A 322 -7.26 13.95 15.36
N LEU A 323 -6.07 14.56 15.27
CA LEU A 323 -5.88 15.90 15.83
C LEU A 323 -6.84 16.90 15.18
N ARG A 324 -6.84 16.98 13.84
CA ARG A 324 -7.73 17.88 13.09
C ARG A 324 -9.21 17.51 13.23
N ILE A 325 -9.55 16.21 13.23
CA ILE A 325 -10.94 15.75 13.40
C ILE A 325 -11.46 16.12 14.79
N LEU A 326 -10.68 15.88 15.84
CA LEU A 326 -11.08 16.19 17.22
C LEU A 326 -11.11 17.72 17.46
N GLU A 327 -10.15 18.47 16.91
CA GLU A 327 -10.11 19.93 17.03
C GLU A 327 -11.30 20.58 16.30
N ASN A 328 -11.61 20.14 15.07
CA ASN A 328 -12.78 20.62 14.34
C ASN A 328 -14.11 20.21 15.00
N ALA A 329 -14.20 18.97 15.49
CA ALA A 329 -15.43 18.47 16.11
C ALA A 329 -15.73 19.14 17.46
N PHE A 330 -14.71 19.47 18.26
CA PHE A 330 -14.87 20.05 19.58
C PHE A 330 -14.83 21.58 19.62
N ASN A 331 -14.33 22.25 18.57
CA ASN A 331 -14.48 23.71 18.44
C ASN A 331 -15.87 24.14 17.95
N SER A 332 -16.62 23.25 17.28
CA SER A 332 -18.03 23.50 16.95
C SER A 332 -18.94 23.21 18.14
N SER A 333 -19.88 24.10 18.44
CA SER A 333 -20.77 24.09 19.61
C SER A 333 -21.76 22.92 19.70
N LEU A 334 -21.67 21.92 18.82
CA LEU A 334 -22.45 20.69 18.83
C LEU A 334 -21.49 19.51 18.57
N PRO A 335 -21.17 18.68 19.58
CA PRO A 335 -20.32 17.51 19.39
C PRO A 335 -21.04 16.48 18.51
N ALA A 336 -20.63 16.39 17.25
CA ALA A 336 -21.18 15.42 16.32
C ALA A 336 -20.66 14.02 16.67
N ASN A 337 -21.54 13.14 17.17
CA ASN A 337 -21.27 11.73 17.43
C ASN A 337 -21.13 10.94 16.12
N THR A 338 -20.01 11.15 15.42
CA THR A 338 -19.67 10.42 14.19
C THR A 338 -18.71 9.28 14.50
N THR A 339 -18.79 8.20 13.73
CA THR A 339 -17.92 7.00 13.88
C THR A 339 -16.44 7.34 13.88
N ASN A 340 -16.04 8.37 13.12
CA ASN A 340 -14.67 8.86 13.03
C ASN A 340 -14.20 9.55 14.33
N VAL A 341 -15.07 10.32 15.00
CA VAL A 341 -14.74 10.97 16.28
C VAL A 341 -14.59 9.92 17.38
N VAL A 342 -15.47 8.91 17.40
CA VAL A 342 -15.43 7.82 18.39
C VAL A 342 -14.14 7.00 18.27
N THR A 343 -13.76 6.61 17.04
CA THR A 343 -12.50 5.87 16.81
C THR A 343 -11.27 6.69 17.18
N CYS A 344 -11.25 7.98 16.85
CA CYS A 344 -10.16 8.88 17.26
C CYS A 344 -10.06 9.04 18.77
N CYS A 345 -11.20 9.19 19.45
CA CYS A 345 -11.23 9.29 20.90
C CYS A 345 -10.79 8.00 21.59
N GLN A 346 -11.19 6.82 21.08
CA GLN A 346 -10.72 5.54 21.60
C GLN A 346 -9.20 5.38 21.45
N SER A 347 -8.65 5.77 20.30
CA SER A 347 -7.21 5.74 20.04
C SER A 347 -6.43 6.70 20.94
N LEU A 348 -6.95 7.92 21.15
CA LEU A 348 -6.35 8.88 22.08
C LEU A 348 -6.34 8.34 23.51
N LEU A 349 -7.47 7.84 23.99
CA LEU A 349 -7.64 7.33 25.36
C LEU A 349 -6.76 6.10 25.63
N SER A 350 -6.60 5.20 24.68
CA SER A 350 -5.75 4.00 24.86
C SER A 350 -4.26 4.32 24.94
N ARG A 351 -3.83 5.45 24.37
CA ARG A 351 -2.43 5.92 24.39
C ARG A 351 -2.10 6.85 25.56
N THR A 352 -3.11 7.33 26.29
CA THR A 352 -2.89 8.23 27.41
C THR A 352 -2.35 7.49 28.63
N VAL A 353 -1.32 8.05 29.25
CA VAL A 353 -0.70 7.49 30.46
C VAL A 353 -1.04 8.40 31.63
N ALA A 354 -1.76 7.86 32.61
CA ALA A 354 -2.06 8.52 33.87
C ALA A 354 -1.20 7.92 34.99
N LYS A 355 -0.34 8.73 35.61
CA LYS A 355 0.49 8.31 36.76
C LYS A 355 -0.13 8.64 38.12
N GLY A 356 -1.04 9.60 38.15
CA GLY A 356 -1.77 10.01 39.36
C GLY A 356 -2.78 11.14 39.08
N PRO A 357 -3.52 11.61 40.10
CA PRO A 357 -4.44 12.74 39.96
C PRO A 357 -3.67 14.01 39.54
N GLY A 358 -3.98 14.55 38.36
CA GLY A 358 -3.30 15.73 37.79
C GLY A 358 -2.04 15.43 36.96
N GLU A 359 -1.50 14.21 36.99
CA GLU A 359 -0.37 13.78 36.16
C GLU A 359 -0.85 12.88 35.00
N VAL A 360 -1.53 13.50 34.04
CA VAL A 360 -2.04 12.85 32.83
C VAL A 360 -1.30 13.37 31.61
N ILE A 361 -0.59 12.47 30.92
CA ILE A 361 0.12 12.80 29.68
C ILE A 361 -0.74 12.31 28.50
N PRO A 362 -1.30 13.21 27.67
CA PRO A 362 -2.02 12.80 26.47
C PRO A 362 -1.07 12.06 25.52
N GLY A 363 -1.58 10.99 24.89
CA GLY A 363 -0.84 10.25 23.88
C GLY A 363 -0.80 11.05 22.58
N GLY A 364 0.39 11.33 22.06
CA GLY A 364 0.58 12.10 20.82
C GLY A 364 0.55 13.62 21.01
N ASN A 365 0.32 14.38 19.93
CA ASN A 365 0.35 15.85 19.93
C ASN A 365 -1.03 16.48 20.19
N HIS A 366 -1.86 15.84 21.05
CA HIS A 366 -3.23 16.25 21.31
C HIS A 366 -3.34 17.17 22.53
N SER A 367 -4.27 18.13 22.47
CA SER A 367 -4.55 19.02 23.61
C SER A 367 -5.25 18.27 24.75
N LEU A 368 -5.02 18.72 26.00
CA LEU A 368 -5.78 18.27 27.18
C LEU A 368 -7.29 18.48 27.02
N TYR A 369 -7.69 19.50 26.24
CA TYR A 369 -9.07 19.78 25.88
C TYR A 369 -9.70 18.65 25.06
N SER A 370 -9.02 18.20 23.99
CA SER A 370 -9.48 17.07 23.18
C SER A 370 -9.61 15.78 23.99
N LEU A 371 -8.66 15.53 24.90
CA LEU A 371 -8.68 14.37 25.79
C LEU A 371 -9.91 14.39 26.72
N LYS A 372 -10.20 15.53 27.33
CA LYS A 372 -11.36 15.70 28.21
C LYS A 372 -12.68 15.49 27.47
N SER A 373 -12.82 16.09 26.30
CA SER A 373 -14.02 15.95 25.45
C SER A 373 -14.24 14.49 25.03
N CYS A 374 -13.17 13.77 24.68
CA CYS A 374 -13.23 12.33 24.41
C CYS A 374 -13.63 11.49 25.64
N CYS A 375 -13.10 11.84 26.82
CA CYS A 375 -13.47 11.20 28.09
C CYS A 375 -14.96 11.38 28.42
N GLN A 376 -15.52 12.56 28.15
CA GLN A 376 -16.95 12.83 28.32
C GLN A 376 -17.83 12.02 27.34
N LEU A 377 -17.36 11.84 26.11
CA LEU A 377 -18.09 11.14 25.06
C LEU A 377 -18.13 9.61 25.27
N LEU A 378 -16.99 9.00 25.62
CA LEU A 378 -16.84 7.53 25.66
C LEU A 378 -16.87 6.91 27.05
N ARG A 379 -16.57 7.68 28.12
CA ARG A 379 -16.46 7.20 29.51
C ARG A 379 -15.80 5.82 29.63
N PRO A 380 -14.52 5.68 29.23
CA PRO A 380 -13.82 4.40 29.28
C PRO A 380 -13.70 3.88 30.72
N SER A 381 -13.82 2.57 30.90
CA SER A 381 -13.63 1.90 32.20
C SER A 381 -12.16 1.80 32.62
N THR A 382 -11.23 1.97 31.67
CA THR A 382 -9.78 1.80 31.87
C THR A 382 -9.08 3.06 32.38
N LEU A 383 -9.72 4.23 32.32
CA LEU A 383 -9.11 5.50 32.67
C LEU A 383 -10.06 6.33 33.53
N ASN A 384 -9.61 6.73 34.71
CA ASN A 384 -10.42 7.56 35.60
C ASN A 384 -10.43 9.01 35.11
N CYS A 385 -11.41 9.35 34.27
CA CYS A 385 -11.56 10.68 33.68
C CYS A 385 -11.68 11.83 34.69
N SER A 386 -11.92 11.53 35.99
CA SER A 386 -11.92 12.54 37.07
C SER A 386 -10.53 13.09 37.40
N TRP A 387 -9.46 12.40 36.97
CA TRP A 387 -8.08 12.80 37.21
C TRP A 387 -7.55 13.86 36.22
N ILE A 388 -8.34 14.20 35.20
CA ILE A 388 -8.00 15.21 34.20
C ILE A 388 -8.36 16.58 34.78
N SER A 389 -7.34 17.41 35.02
CA SER A 389 -7.49 18.75 35.61
C SER A 389 -8.43 19.65 34.77
N ASN A 390 -9.22 20.48 35.47
CA ASN A 390 -10.07 21.52 34.88
C ASN A 390 -9.31 22.82 34.53
N ALA A 391 -7.99 22.86 34.72
CA ALA A 391 -7.21 24.05 34.47
C ALA A 391 -7.19 24.37 32.96
N PHE A 392 -7.93 25.42 32.62
CA PHE A 392 -7.70 26.22 31.41
C PHE A 392 -6.37 26.98 31.55
#